data_AF-A0A918CXY1-F1
#
_entry.id   AF-A0A918CXY1-F1
#
_cell.length_a   1.000
_cell.length_b   1.000
_cell.length_c   1.000
_cell.angle_alpha   90.00
_cell.angle_beta   90.00
_cell.angle_gamma   90.00
#
_symmetry.space_group_name_H-M   'P 1'
#
loop_
_entity.id
_entity.type
_entity.pdbx_description
1 polymer ?
#
loop_
_entity_poly.entity_id
_entity_poly.type
_entity_poly.pdbx_seq_one_letter_code
_entity_poly.pdbx_strand_id
1 'polypeptide(L)'
;MTTTSLTLPADGPAPVYDRTDPGRTGVALVTHHLNQLGIGEHWTQVGVQNGLRIVARKIPPGRGWCQALAVDEALWPAGADLCVQVDWHPDTDIPAAQEDEHWRTRVSAISAALQSAGFTVQAPGPHRTPANSPYMSLLVYRISPGRAPAPCPADGWNHVPVMPAYRWSDRRPSDRLDELLHASRLHGYSFRDLDPFLWPAFSTHVCRVQWDPPVRATQEDWVSAMVRLRHVLIASGYRIQQRWRPWDLTVDRGPSLVTYLGVGAR
;
A
#
# COMPACT_ATOMS: atom_id res chain seq x y z
N MET A 1 -13.55 -30.59 -21.30
CA MET A 1 -12.34 -29.85 -20.90
C MET A 1 -12.31 -29.80 -19.38
N THR A 2 -11.26 -30.33 -18.76
CA THR A 2 -11.18 -30.46 -17.30
C THR A 2 -10.51 -29.21 -16.73
N THR A 3 -11.28 -28.36 -16.05
CA THR A 3 -10.78 -27.14 -15.41
C THR A 3 -10.08 -27.52 -14.10
N THR A 4 -8.76 -27.42 -14.05
CA THR A 4 -8.01 -27.61 -12.80
C THR A 4 -7.94 -26.29 -12.04
N SER A 5 -8.55 -26.25 -10.85
CA SER A 5 -8.48 -25.11 -9.94
C SER A 5 -7.10 -25.09 -9.27
N LEU A 6 -6.36 -24.00 -9.43
CA LEU A 6 -5.11 -23.75 -8.70
C LEU A 6 -5.47 -22.92 -7.46
N THR A 7 -6.03 -23.59 -6.46
CA THR A 7 -6.38 -22.95 -5.18
C THR A 7 -5.20 -23.13 -4.22
N LEU A 8 -4.66 -22.06 -3.66
CA LEU A 8 -3.92 -22.17 -2.40
C LEU A 8 -4.94 -22.65 -1.34
N PRO A 9 -4.66 -23.73 -0.59
CA PRO A 9 -5.64 -24.30 0.32
C PRO A 9 -6.06 -23.26 1.35
N ALA A 10 -7.37 -22.95 1.39
CA ALA A 10 -7.97 -22.09 2.40
C ALA A 10 -7.97 -22.76 3.79
N ASP A 11 -7.82 -24.09 3.84
CA ASP A 11 -7.97 -24.93 5.03
C ASP A 11 -6.66 -25.23 5.77
N GLY A 12 -5.59 -24.50 5.45
CA GLY A 12 -4.32 -24.58 6.19
C GLY A 12 -4.34 -23.80 7.50
N PRO A 13 -3.43 -24.08 8.45
CA PRO A 13 -3.24 -23.21 9.60
C PRO A 13 -2.86 -21.79 9.15
N ALA A 14 -3.24 -20.78 9.92
CA ALA A 14 -2.89 -19.40 9.63
C ALA A 14 -1.35 -19.24 9.55
N PRO A 15 -0.83 -18.54 8.53
CA PRO A 15 0.60 -18.25 8.44
C PRO A 15 1.10 -17.50 9.67
N VAL A 16 2.29 -17.86 10.16
CA VAL A 16 2.92 -17.15 11.27
C VAL A 16 3.49 -15.83 10.75
N TYR A 17 3.11 -14.73 11.41
CA TYR A 17 3.67 -13.43 11.14
C TYR A 17 5.09 -13.31 11.69
N ASP A 18 6.03 -12.89 10.85
CA ASP A 18 7.43 -12.62 11.22
C ASP A 18 7.73 -11.14 11.01
N ARG A 19 8.04 -10.46 12.11
CA ARG A 19 8.36 -9.02 12.12
C ARG A 19 9.67 -8.69 11.38
N THR A 20 10.55 -9.66 11.19
CA THR A 20 11.79 -9.49 10.41
C THR A 20 11.53 -9.51 8.90
N ASP A 21 10.40 -10.09 8.47
CA ASP A 21 9.94 -10.10 7.09
C ASP A 21 8.45 -9.72 7.00
N PRO A 22 8.11 -8.48 7.38
CA PRO A 22 6.73 -8.08 7.55
C PRO A 22 5.99 -7.99 6.22
N GLY A 23 6.70 -7.64 5.14
CA GLY A 23 6.13 -7.51 3.80
C GLY A 23 5.64 -8.84 3.25
N ARG A 24 6.38 -9.93 3.45
CA ARG A 24 5.94 -11.26 2.98
C ARG A 24 4.96 -11.89 3.95
N THR A 25 5.29 -11.93 5.24
CA THR A 25 4.50 -12.70 6.21
C THR A 25 3.21 -11.98 6.61
N GLY A 26 3.20 -10.65 6.63
CA GLY A 26 1.99 -9.86 6.84
C GLY A 26 1.00 -10.01 5.68
N VAL A 27 1.49 -9.94 4.44
CA VAL A 27 0.67 -10.21 3.24
C VAL A 27 0.13 -11.63 3.27
N ALA A 28 0.95 -12.63 3.56
CA ALA A 28 0.51 -14.03 3.62
C ALA A 28 -0.61 -14.24 4.66
N LEU A 29 -0.47 -13.65 5.86
CA LEU A 29 -1.48 -13.74 6.92
C LEU A 29 -2.80 -13.09 6.49
N VAL A 30 -2.77 -11.88 5.92
CA VAL A 30 -4.00 -11.20 5.49
C VAL A 30 -4.63 -11.91 4.29
N THR A 31 -3.83 -12.38 3.33
CA THR A 31 -4.31 -13.22 2.21
C THR A 31 -4.97 -14.50 2.72
N HIS A 32 -4.45 -15.14 3.77
CA HIS A 32 -5.10 -16.30 4.37
C HIS A 32 -6.53 -15.97 4.86
N HIS A 33 -6.71 -14.85 5.57
CA HIS A 33 -8.04 -14.43 6.00
C HIS A 33 -8.96 -14.05 4.83
N LEU A 34 -8.45 -13.38 3.79
CA LEU A 34 -9.23 -13.08 2.58
C LEU A 34 -9.68 -14.38 1.86
N ASN A 35 -8.83 -15.40 1.83
CA ASN A 35 -9.16 -16.72 1.29
C ASN A 35 -10.23 -17.43 2.11
N GLN A 36 -10.18 -17.36 3.45
CA GLN A 36 -11.23 -17.90 4.33
C GLN A 36 -12.59 -17.23 4.10
N LEU A 37 -12.59 -15.96 3.71
CA LEU A 37 -13.79 -15.22 3.32
C LEU A 37 -14.27 -15.56 1.89
N GLY A 38 -13.49 -16.35 1.14
CA GLY A 38 -13.78 -16.73 -0.24
C GLY A 38 -13.70 -15.56 -1.22
N ILE A 39 -12.93 -14.53 -0.88
CA ILE A 39 -12.74 -13.31 -1.70
C ILE A 39 -11.26 -13.01 -1.96
N GLY A 40 -10.34 -13.89 -1.59
CA GLY A 40 -8.92 -13.73 -1.90
C GLY A 40 -8.58 -14.03 -3.36
N GLU A 41 -7.30 -13.95 -3.70
CA GLU A 41 -6.81 -14.27 -5.03
C GLU A 41 -6.91 -15.77 -5.33
N HIS A 42 -7.86 -16.12 -6.19
CA HIS A 42 -8.00 -17.47 -6.73
C HIS A 42 -7.80 -17.45 -8.23
N TRP A 43 -7.07 -18.43 -8.75
CA TRP A 43 -6.80 -18.56 -10.18
C TRP A 43 -7.34 -19.91 -10.68
N THR A 44 -7.96 -19.88 -11.85
CA THR A 44 -8.42 -21.08 -12.55
C THR A 44 -7.73 -21.17 -13.90
N GLN A 45 -7.28 -22.36 -14.28
CA GLN A 45 -6.73 -22.56 -15.61
C GLN A 45 -7.87 -22.56 -16.63
N VAL A 46 -7.83 -21.61 -17.56
CA VAL A 46 -8.86 -21.46 -18.62
C VAL A 46 -8.40 -22.01 -19.97
N GLY A 47 -7.11 -22.29 -20.13
CA GLY A 47 -6.59 -22.86 -21.36
C GLY A 47 -5.09 -23.10 -21.35
N VAL A 48 -4.58 -23.48 -22.52
CA VAL A 48 -3.14 -23.60 -22.81
C VAL A 48 -2.90 -22.94 -24.17
N GLN A 49 -1.94 -22.03 -24.27
CA GLN A 49 -1.55 -21.38 -25.52
C GLN A 49 -0.03 -21.42 -25.65
N ASN A 50 0.47 -21.98 -26.75
CA ASN A 50 1.91 -22.13 -27.00
C ASN A 50 2.68 -22.81 -25.86
N GLY A 51 2.07 -23.81 -25.21
CA GLY A 51 2.64 -24.51 -24.06
C GLY A 51 2.57 -23.74 -22.73
N LEU A 52 2.09 -22.49 -22.73
CA LEU A 52 1.86 -21.71 -21.52
C LEU A 52 0.46 -21.95 -20.98
N ARG A 53 0.36 -22.16 -19.67
CA ARG A 53 -0.94 -22.22 -18.98
C ARG A 53 -1.54 -20.83 -18.94
N ILE A 54 -2.74 -20.70 -19.51
CA ILE A 54 -3.53 -19.47 -19.41
C ILE A 54 -4.43 -19.62 -18.19
N VAL A 55 -4.24 -18.71 -17.24
CA VAL A 55 -5.02 -18.64 -16.00
C VAL A 55 -5.86 -17.39 -16.00
N ALA A 56 -7.08 -17.49 -15.48
CA ALA A 56 -7.94 -16.35 -15.19
C ALA A 56 -8.19 -16.28 -13.69
N ARG A 57 -8.43 -15.08 -13.17
CA ARG A 57 -8.90 -14.94 -11.79
C ARG A 57 -10.29 -15.56 -11.68
N LYS A 58 -10.50 -16.33 -10.63
CA LYS A 58 -11.80 -16.83 -10.22
C LYS A 58 -12.44 -15.77 -9.32
N ILE A 59 -13.35 -14.99 -9.88
CA ILE A 59 -14.14 -14.00 -9.15
C ILE A 59 -15.44 -14.67 -8.70
N PRO A 60 -15.73 -14.77 -7.39
CA PRO A 60 -17.02 -15.25 -6.93
C PRO A 60 -18.13 -14.30 -7.41
N PRO A 61 -19.21 -14.82 -8.03
CA PRO A 61 -20.29 -14.00 -8.54
C PRO A 61 -20.87 -13.06 -7.47
N GLY A 62 -20.99 -11.80 -7.85
CA GLY A 62 -21.50 -10.72 -7.04
C GLY A 62 -20.65 -10.37 -5.82
N ARG A 63 -19.37 -10.78 -5.75
CA ARG A 63 -18.47 -10.45 -4.62
C ARG A 63 -17.29 -9.58 -5.00
N GLY A 64 -16.78 -9.71 -6.22
CA GLY A 64 -15.46 -9.19 -6.55
C GLY A 64 -14.35 -10.02 -5.89
N TRP A 65 -13.13 -9.50 -5.84
CA TRP A 65 -11.97 -10.19 -5.27
C TRP A 65 -10.99 -9.21 -4.62
N CYS A 66 -10.14 -9.71 -3.73
CA CYS A 66 -9.19 -8.95 -2.96
C CYS A 66 -7.76 -9.47 -3.14
N GLN A 67 -6.79 -8.56 -3.18
CA GLN A 67 -5.36 -8.86 -3.03
C GLN A 67 -4.81 -8.11 -1.82
N ALA A 68 -3.89 -8.74 -1.09
CA ALA A 68 -3.08 -8.06 -0.09
C ALA A 68 -1.70 -7.70 -0.68
N LEU A 69 -1.26 -6.48 -0.42
CA LEU A 69 -0.02 -5.90 -0.91
C LEU A 69 0.81 -5.38 0.26
N ALA A 70 2.13 -5.54 0.18
CA ALA A 70 3.03 -5.04 1.20
C ALA A 70 3.04 -3.51 1.23
N VAL A 71 2.93 -2.94 2.43
CA VAL A 71 3.06 -1.50 2.68
C VAL A 71 4.43 -1.24 3.30
N ASP A 72 5.14 -0.20 2.85
CA ASP A 72 6.41 0.18 3.46
C ASP A 72 6.20 0.53 4.94
N GLU A 73 7.02 -0.02 5.83
CA GLU A 73 6.93 0.20 7.29
C GLU A 73 6.98 1.68 7.68
N ALA A 74 7.62 2.52 6.87
CA ALA A 74 7.63 3.96 7.09
C ALA A 74 6.23 4.61 6.98
N LEU A 75 5.29 3.95 6.31
CA LEU A 75 3.91 4.40 6.07
C LEU A 75 2.92 3.75 7.02
N TRP A 76 3.38 2.92 7.96
CA TRP A 76 2.48 2.24 8.88
C TRP A 76 1.88 3.23 9.87
N PRO A 77 0.61 3.01 10.27
CA PRO A 77 0.03 3.73 11.40
C PRO A 77 0.89 3.60 12.65
N ALA A 78 0.97 4.67 13.44
CA ALA A 78 1.71 4.67 14.69
C ALA A 78 1.25 3.52 15.60
N GLY A 79 2.20 2.71 16.08
CA GLY A 79 1.91 1.58 16.96
C GLY A 79 1.46 0.30 16.24
N ALA A 80 1.35 0.30 14.90
CA ALA A 80 1.11 -0.93 14.16
C ALA A 80 2.33 -1.86 14.22
N ASP A 81 2.09 -3.16 14.38
CA ASP A 81 3.12 -4.20 14.28
C ASP A 81 3.04 -5.03 13.00
N LEU A 82 1.97 -4.87 12.23
CA LEU A 82 1.70 -5.44 10.90
C LEU A 82 0.86 -4.42 10.14
N CYS A 83 1.15 -4.19 8.87
CA CYS A 83 0.31 -3.36 8.01
C CYS A 83 0.43 -3.79 6.54
N VAL A 84 -0.71 -3.92 5.88
CA VAL A 84 -0.82 -4.24 4.46
C VAL A 84 -1.90 -3.37 3.81
N GLN A 85 -1.82 -3.24 2.50
CA GLN A 85 -2.88 -2.68 1.68
C GLN A 85 -3.70 -3.84 1.15
N VAL A 86 -5.02 -3.73 1.23
CA VAL A 86 -5.94 -4.67 0.58
C VAL A 86 -6.67 -3.92 -0.52
N ASP A 87 -6.43 -4.32 -1.76
CA ASP A 87 -7.23 -3.82 -2.88
C ASP A 87 -8.37 -4.78 -3.14
N TRP A 88 -9.60 -4.26 -3.09
CA TRP A 88 -10.80 -4.94 -3.53
C TRP A 88 -11.22 -4.44 -4.92
N HIS A 89 -11.40 -5.37 -5.83
CA HIS A 89 -11.89 -5.13 -7.18
C HIS A 89 -13.33 -5.65 -7.30
N PRO A 90 -14.28 -4.82 -7.76
CA PRO A 90 -15.67 -5.23 -7.91
C PRO A 90 -15.83 -6.34 -8.95
N ASP A 91 -16.95 -7.06 -8.87
CA ASP A 91 -17.35 -7.97 -9.93
C ASP A 91 -17.82 -7.16 -11.14
N THR A 92 -17.24 -7.42 -12.31
CA THR A 92 -17.54 -6.71 -13.56
C THR A 92 -18.89 -7.07 -14.14
N ASP A 93 -19.52 -8.15 -13.66
CA ASP A 93 -20.84 -8.59 -14.12
C ASP A 93 -21.99 -7.87 -13.39
N ILE A 94 -21.69 -6.96 -12.45
CA ILE A 94 -22.70 -6.17 -11.76
C ILE A 94 -23.30 -5.13 -12.71
N PRO A 95 -24.65 -5.03 -12.82
CA PRO A 95 -25.27 -4.00 -13.63
C PRO A 95 -24.93 -2.59 -13.13
N ALA A 96 -24.69 -1.65 -14.06
CA ALA A 96 -24.35 -0.26 -13.75
C ALA A 96 -25.29 0.40 -12.72
N ALA A 97 -26.59 0.11 -12.79
CA ALA A 97 -27.60 0.64 -11.85
C ALA A 97 -27.42 0.17 -10.39
N GLN A 98 -26.59 -0.85 -10.16
CA GLN A 98 -26.34 -1.47 -8.85
C GLN A 98 -24.88 -1.30 -8.39
N GLU A 99 -24.01 -0.70 -9.19
CA GLU A 99 -22.57 -0.58 -8.90
C GLU A 99 -22.30 0.13 -7.57
N ASP A 100 -22.96 1.28 -7.33
CA ASP A 100 -22.75 2.06 -6.11
C ASP A 100 -23.18 1.28 -4.85
N GLU A 101 -24.34 0.63 -4.90
CA GLU A 101 -24.84 -0.14 -3.76
C GLU A 101 -24.00 -1.40 -3.52
N HIS A 102 -23.60 -2.08 -4.59
CA HIS A 102 -22.67 -3.20 -4.55
C HIS A 102 -21.33 -2.79 -3.91
N TRP A 103 -20.77 -1.65 -4.35
CA TRP A 103 -19.54 -1.09 -3.82
C TRP A 103 -19.61 -0.84 -2.32
N ARG A 104 -20.61 -0.08 -1.85
CA ARG A 104 -20.79 0.21 -0.42
C ARG A 104 -20.98 -1.06 0.40
N THR A 105 -21.84 -1.96 -0.09
CA THR A 105 -22.17 -3.22 0.60
C THR A 105 -20.94 -4.10 0.75
N ARG A 106 -20.14 -4.26 -0.32
CA ARG A 106 -18.96 -5.12 -0.29
C ARG A 106 -17.82 -4.53 0.51
N VAL A 107 -17.52 -3.24 0.36
CA VAL A 107 -16.48 -2.57 1.16
C VAL A 107 -16.80 -2.66 2.66
N SER A 108 -18.07 -2.46 3.04
CA SER A 108 -18.53 -2.63 4.42
C SER A 108 -18.37 -4.07 4.91
N ALA A 109 -18.81 -5.06 4.12
CA ALA A 109 -18.71 -6.47 4.48
C ALA A 109 -17.25 -6.95 4.64
N ILE A 110 -16.36 -6.52 3.74
CA ILE A 110 -14.93 -6.85 3.79
C ILE A 110 -14.29 -6.24 5.03
N SER A 111 -14.59 -4.97 5.32
CA SER A 111 -14.07 -4.28 6.49
C SER A 111 -14.52 -4.96 7.78
N ALA A 112 -15.82 -5.28 7.90
CA ALA A 112 -16.37 -5.95 9.08
C ALA A 112 -15.76 -7.34 9.30
N ALA A 113 -15.52 -8.09 8.21
CA ALA A 113 -14.93 -9.42 8.28
C ALA A 113 -13.44 -9.41 8.66
N LEU A 114 -12.67 -8.45 8.16
CA LEU A 114 -11.27 -8.27 8.58
C LEU A 114 -11.19 -7.75 10.02
N GLN A 115 -12.13 -6.89 10.44
CA GLN A 115 -12.24 -6.44 11.83
C GLN A 115 -12.55 -7.59 12.78
N SER A 116 -13.46 -8.51 12.42
CA SER A 116 -13.76 -9.68 13.25
C SER A 116 -12.59 -10.65 13.35
N ALA A 117 -11.67 -10.64 12.38
CA ALA A 117 -10.39 -11.35 12.44
C ALA A 117 -9.31 -10.65 13.31
N GLY A 118 -9.64 -9.52 13.94
CA GLY A 118 -8.76 -8.80 14.86
C GLY A 118 -7.87 -7.74 14.20
N PHE A 119 -8.11 -7.39 12.93
CA PHE A 119 -7.42 -6.28 12.28
C PHE A 119 -8.15 -4.95 12.52
N THR A 120 -7.40 -3.86 12.49
CA THR A 120 -7.96 -2.55 12.22
C THR A 120 -8.00 -2.33 10.72
N VAL A 121 -9.13 -1.82 10.22
CA VAL A 121 -9.33 -1.50 8.81
C VAL A 121 -9.64 -0.03 8.67
N GLN A 122 -8.93 0.65 7.78
CA GLN A 122 -9.17 2.04 7.42
C GLN A 122 -9.23 2.16 5.90
N ALA A 123 -10.05 3.06 5.38
CA ALA A 123 -10.02 3.47 3.98
C ALA A 123 -9.37 4.86 3.91
N PRO A 124 -8.02 4.97 3.93
CA PRO A 124 -7.38 6.27 3.81
C PRO A 124 -7.63 6.90 2.43
N GLY A 125 -7.55 8.22 2.37
CA GLY A 125 -7.67 8.98 1.15
C GLY A 125 -9.09 9.48 0.83
N PRO A 126 -9.25 10.18 -0.31
CA PRO A 126 -10.52 10.69 -0.78
C PRO A 126 -11.56 9.59 -0.96
N HIS A 127 -12.85 9.96 -0.86
CA HIS A 127 -13.93 9.01 -1.09
C HIS A 127 -13.87 8.44 -2.51
N ARG A 128 -13.73 7.11 -2.60
CA ARG A 128 -13.71 6.36 -3.85
C ARG A 128 -15.07 5.76 -4.14
N THR A 129 -15.51 5.90 -5.37
CA THR A 129 -16.76 5.37 -5.92
C THR A 129 -16.46 4.62 -7.23
N PRO A 130 -17.37 3.76 -7.71
CA PRO A 130 -17.23 3.12 -9.02
C PRO A 130 -16.97 4.12 -10.16
N ALA A 131 -17.53 5.32 -10.07
CA ALA A 131 -17.36 6.36 -11.09
C ALA A 131 -15.94 6.96 -11.17
N ASN A 132 -15.15 6.91 -10.08
CA ASN A 132 -13.83 7.54 -10.02
C ASN A 132 -12.68 6.57 -9.74
N SER A 133 -12.97 5.30 -9.44
CA SER A 133 -11.96 4.29 -9.14
C SER A 133 -12.41 2.89 -9.56
N PRO A 134 -11.55 2.11 -10.24
CA PRO A 134 -11.86 0.73 -10.60
C PRO A 134 -11.69 -0.28 -9.44
N TYR A 135 -11.22 0.18 -8.27
CA TYR A 135 -11.04 -0.65 -7.07
C TYR A 135 -11.09 0.21 -5.79
N MET A 136 -11.36 -0.43 -4.66
CA MET A 136 -11.20 0.18 -3.34
C MET A 136 -9.89 -0.32 -2.72
N SER A 137 -9.05 0.58 -2.24
CA SER A 137 -7.95 0.21 -1.37
C SER A 137 -8.37 0.35 0.08
N LEU A 138 -7.91 -0.55 0.94
CA LEU A 138 -8.09 -0.55 2.38
C LEU A 138 -6.72 -0.71 3.04
N LEU A 139 -6.44 0.07 4.08
CA LEU A 139 -5.29 -0.15 4.94
C LEU A 139 -5.71 -1.11 6.07
N VAL A 140 -5.05 -2.25 6.15
CA VAL A 140 -5.35 -3.32 7.10
C VAL A 140 -4.14 -3.55 7.97
N TYR A 141 -4.28 -3.36 9.27
CA TYR A 141 -3.14 -3.40 10.19
C TYR A 141 -3.52 -3.98 11.54
N ARG A 142 -2.52 -4.44 12.29
CA ARG A 142 -2.67 -4.87 13.67
C ARG A 142 -1.92 -3.89 14.57
N ILE A 143 -2.60 -3.43 15.61
CA ILE A 143 -2.01 -2.54 16.62
C ILE A 143 -1.31 -3.38 17.67
N SER A 144 -0.10 -2.95 18.05
CA SER A 144 0.67 -3.58 19.14
C SER A 144 -0.13 -3.58 20.44
N PRO A 145 -0.01 -4.62 21.29
CA PRO A 145 -0.71 -4.67 22.58
C PRO A 145 -0.51 -3.39 23.42
N GLY A 146 -1.59 -2.86 23.98
CA GLY A 146 -1.58 -1.65 24.81
C GLY A 146 -1.51 -0.32 24.04
N ARG A 147 -1.57 -0.35 22.71
CA ARG A 147 -1.69 0.85 21.87
C ARG A 147 -3.12 0.98 21.33
N ALA A 148 -3.50 2.22 20.98
CA ALA A 148 -4.75 2.50 20.30
C ALA A 148 -4.48 2.87 18.84
N PRO A 149 -5.37 2.51 17.89
CA PRO A 149 -5.29 3.02 16.53
C PRO A 149 -5.31 4.56 16.53
N ALA A 150 -4.51 5.18 15.66
CA ALA A 150 -4.64 6.61 15.42
C ALA A 150 -6.04 6.89 14.82
N PRO A 151 -6.82 7.82 15.38
CA PRO A 151 -8.11 8.16 14.82
C PRO A 151 -7.92 8.77 13.43
N CYS A 152 -8.63 8.24 12.44
CA CYS A 152 -8.81 8.92 11.17
C CYS A 152 -10.03 9.84 11.31
N PRO A 153 -9.89 11.17 11.17
CA PRO A 153 -11.03 12.06 11.21
C PRO A 153 -12.01 11.69 10.10
N ALA A 154 -13.31 11.66 10.42
CA ALA A 154 -14.35 11.29 9.46
C ALA A 154 -14.41 12.27 8.26
N ASP A 155 -14.05 13.53 8.50
CA ASP A 155 -13.98 14.61 7.53
C ASP A 155 -12.56 14.88 7.03
N GLY A 156 -11.58 14.07 7.46
CA GLY A 156 -10.17 14.30 7.16
C GLY A 156 -9.95 14.48 5.68
N TRP A 157 -10.66 13.75 4.83
CA TRP A 157 -10.45 13.78 3.38
C TRP A 157 -11.43 14.67 2.62
N ASN A 158 -12.39 15.32 3.30
CA ASN A 158 -13.42 16.14 2.67
C ASN A 158 -12.84 17.39 1.98
N HIS A 159 -11.68 17.86 2.43
CA HIS A 159 -10.98 19.00 1.84
C HIS A 159 -10.03 18.60 0.70
N VAL A 160 -9.80 17.30 0.50
CA VAL A 160 -9.01 16.82 -0.63
C VAL A 160 -9.95 16.75 -1.83
N PRO A 161 -9.63 17.44 -2.95
CA PRO A 161 -10.46 17.39 -4.14
C PRO A 161 -10.76 15.95 -4.53
N VAL A 162 -11.99 15.69 -4.99
CA VAL A 162 -12.31 14.42 -5.63
C VAL A 162 -11.26 14.21 -6.72
N MET A 163 -10.49 13.13 -6.57
CA MET A 163 -9.47 12.79 -7.56
C MET A 163 -10.14 12.79 -8.93
N PRO A 164 -9.70 13.61 -9.89
CA PRO A 164 -10.24 13.54 -11.24
C PRO A 164 -10.05 12.11 -11.74
N ALA A 165 -10.96 11.63 -12.60
CA ALA A 165 -10.85 10.33 -13.23
C ALA A 165 -9.40 10.11 -13.66
N TYR A 166 -8.77 9.07 -13.11
CA TYR A 166 -7.32 8.86 -13.11
C TYR A 166 -6.70 9.31 -14.44
N ARG A 167 -6.01 10.45 -14.42
CA ARG A 167 -5.13 10.85 -15.51
C ARG A 167 -3.75 10.39 -15.12
N TRP A 168 -3.12 9.58 -15.96
CA TRP A 168 -1.67 9.44 -15.94
C TRP A 168 -1.10 10.86 -15.96
N SER A 169 -0.54 11.32 -14.84
CA SER A 169 0.22 12.56 -14.88
C SER A 169 1.46 12.27 -15.70
N ASP A 170 1.76 13.13 -16.68
CA ASP A 170 2.99 13.00 -17.48
C ASP A 170 4.26 13.08 -16.62
N ARG A 171 4.13 13.54 -15.37
CA ARG A 171 5.20 13.56 -14.37
C ARG A 171 4.80 12.77 -13.13
N ARG A 172 5.65 11.82 -12.76
CA ARG A 172 5.54 11.07 -11.51
C ARG A 172 6.11 11.89 -10.35
N PRO A 173 5.68 11.64 -9.10
CA PRO A 173 6.29 12.21 -7.91
C PRO A 173 7.83 12.06 -7.88
N SER A 174 8.34 10.89 -8.28
CA SER A 174 9.76 10.58 -8.41
C SER A 174 10.50 11.50 -9.38
N ASP A 175 9.89 11.87 -10.51
CA ASP A 175 10.52 12.76 -11.50
C ASP A 175 10.81 14.15 -10.88
N ARG A 176 9.90 14.69 -10.05
CA ARG A 176 10.10 15.98 -9.38
C ARG A 176 11.21 15.92 -8.33
N LEU A 177 11.35 14.79 -7.64
CA LEU A 177 12.43 14.58 -6.69
C LEU A 177 13.77 14.40 -7.37
N ASP A 178 13.82 13.68 -8.50
CA ASP A 178 15.02 13.52 -9.29
C ASP A 178 15.54 14.88 -9.80
N GLU A 179 14.65 15.70 -10.38
CA GLU A 179 14.96 17.07 -10.79
C GLU A 179 15.52 17.91 -9.62
N LEU A 180 14.89 17.82 -8.44
CA LEU A 180 15.32 18.56 -7.24
C LEU A 180 16.71 18.12 -6.76
N LEU A 181 16.96 16.81 -6.66
CA LEU A 181 18.25 16.29 -6.19
C LEU A 181 19.35 16.61 -7.19
N HIS A 182 19.06 16.52 -8.50
CA HIS A 182 20.00 16.90 -9.54
C HIS A 182 20.37 18.39 -9.47
N ALA A 183 19.37 19.28 -9.35
CA ALA A 183 19.60 20.72 -9.19
C ALA A 183 20.41 21.05 -7.92
N SER A 184 20.24 20.24 -6.86
CA SER A 184 20.96 20.36 -5.59
C SER A 184 22.33 19.66 -5.59
N ARG A 185 22.76 19.07 -6.72
CA ARG A 185 24.00 18.29 -6.85
C ARG A 185 24.10 17.14 -5.84
N LEU A 186 22.96 16.56 -5.48
CA LEU A 186 22.88 15.35 -4.66
C LEU A 186 22.78 14.13 -5.59
N HIS A 187 23.76 13.23 -5.49
CA HIS A 187 23.86 12.02 -6.31
C HIS A 187 23.86 10.76 -5.44
N GLY A 188 23.59 9.62 -6.06
CA GLY A 188 23.55 8.32 -5.39
C GLY A 188 22.29 8.16 -4.54
N TYR A 189 21.14 8.61 -5.03
CA TYR A 189 19.86 8.38 -4.38
C TYR A 189 18.94 7.65 -5.35
N SER A 190 18.16 6.72 -4.81
CA SER A 190 17.10 6.02 -5.51
C SER A 190 15.74 6.41 -4.95
N PHE A 191 14.74 6.36 -5.84
CA PHE A 191 13.38 6.76 -5.52
C PHE A 191 12.41 5.63 -5.81
N ARG A 192 11.37 5.54 -5.00
CA ARG A 192 10.21 4.71 -5.28
C ARG A 192 8.96 5.52 -5.00
N ASP A 193 8.14 5.72 -6.03
CA ASP A 193 6.79 6.26 -5.84
C ASP A 193 6.04 5.33 -4.90
N LEU A 194 5.43 5.91 -3.88
CA LEU A 194 4.56 5.22 -2.96
C LEU A 194 3.12 5.59 -3.30
N ASP A 195 2.20 4.66 -3.06
CA ASP A 195 0.78 4.94 -3.28
C ASP A 195 0.37 6.12 -2.37
N PRO A 196 -0.14 7.24 -2.92
CA PRO A 196 -0.60 8.38 -2.11
C PRO A 196 -1.76 8.02 -1.18
N PHE A 197 -2.35 6.83 -1.35
CA PHE A 197 -3.25 6.19 -0.39
C PHE A 197 -2.61 5.97 0.99
N LEU A 198 -1.28 5.96 1.09
CA LEU A 198 -0.55 5.61 2.29
C LEU A 198 -0.14 6.84 3.11
N TRP A 199 -0.14 6.65 4.44
CA TRP A 199 0.05 7.66 5.47
C TRP A 199 1.33 8.52 5.24
N PRO A 200 1.33 9.83 5.57
CA PRO A 200 0.32 10.54 6.35
C PRO A 200 -0.90 10.95 5.55
N ALA A 201 -2.01 11.05 6.27
CA ALA A 201 -3.20 11.65 5.72
C ALA A 201 -2.85 13.03 5.12
N PHE A 202 -3.43 13.36 3.97
CA PHE A 202 -3.26 14.66 3.29
C PHE A 202 -1.92 14.87 2.56
N SER A 203 -1.24 13.79 2.15
CA SER A 203 -0.09 13.88 1.24
C SER A 203 -0.49 13.80 -0.23
N THR A 204 0.07 14.70 -1.02
CA THR A 204 0.18 14.53 -2.49
C THR A 204 1.63 14.20 -2.77
N HIS A 205 1.90 13.28 -3.71
CA HIS A 205 3.28 12.95 -4.12
C HIS A 205 4.12 12.34 -2.98
N VAL A 206 3.82 11.09 -2.61
CA VAL A 206 4.59 10.34 -1.60
C VAL A 206 5.67 9.54 -2.30
N CYS A 207 6.92 9.71 -1.88
CA CYS A 207 8.05 8.94 -2.37
C CYS A 207 8.88 8.41 -1.22
N ARG A 208 9.42 7.22 -1.40
CA ARG A 208 10.54 6.73 -0.62
C ARG A 208 11.82 7.17 -1.31
N VAL A 209 12.67 7.87 -0.57
CA VAL A 209 14.01 8.25 -1.01
C VAL A 209 15.02 7.46 -0.19
N GLN A 210 15.91 6.77 -0.88
CA GLN A 210 16.98 5.98 -0.29
C GLN A 210 18.32 6.50 -0.82
N TRP A 211 19.34 6.55 0.04
CA TRP A 211 20.71 6.77 -0.40
C TRP A 211 21.34 5.42 -0.79
N ASP A 212 22.01 5.39 -1.93
CA ASP A 212 22.72 4.24 -2.48
C ASP A 212 24.22 4.43 -2.18
N PRO A 213 24.71 3.95 -1.02
CA PRO A 213 26.08 4.19 -0.59
C PRO A 213 27.10 3.58 -1.56
N PRO A 214 28.29 4.20 -1.75
CA PRO A 214 29.42 3.51 -2.33
C PRO A 214 29.84 2.32 -1.44
N VAL A 215 30.52 1.33 -2.03
CA VAL A 215 30.93 0.05 -1.38
C VAL A 215 31.69 0.23 -0.06
N ARG A 216 32.32 1.39 0.16
CA ARG A 216 33.13 1.69 1.37
C ARG A 216 32.54 2.82 2.23
N ALA A 217 31.27 3.15 2.04
CA ALA A 217 30.62 4.16 2.87
C ALA A 217 30.62 3.76 4.34
N THR A 218 30.93 4.71 5.19
CA THR A 218 30.86 4.57 6.65
C THR A 218 29.47 4.98 7.16
N GLN A 219 29.20 4.69 8.44
CA GLN A 219 28.02 5.23 9.12
C GLN A 219 28.03 6.76 9.18
N GLU A 220 29.21 7.39 9.24
CA GLU A 220 29.34 8.85 9.23
C GLU A 220 28.98 9.44 7.85
N ASP A 221 29.49 8.83 6.77
CA ASP A 221 29.12 9.21 5.39
C ASP A 221 27.61 9.15 5.19
N TRP A 222 26.99 8.11 5.77
CA TRP A 222 25.56 7.93 5.77
C TRP A 222 24.83 9.04 6.53
N VAL A 223 25.17 9.30 7.79
CA VAL A 223 24.54 10.38 8.59
C VAL A 223 24.63 11.69 7.82
N SER A 224 25.81 11.98 7.27
CA SER A 224 26.09 13.16 6.47
C SER A 224 25.20 13.23 5.21
N ALA A 225 25.04 12.12 4.47
CA ALA A 225 24.17 12.04 3.30
C ALA A 225 22.69 12.25 3.63
N MET A 226 22.20 11.69 4.74
CA MET A 226 20.80 11.84 5.16
C MET A 226 20.50 13.24 5.70
N VAL A 227 21.45 13.88 6.39
CA VAL A 227 21.32 15.28 6.83
C VAL A 227 21.24 16.22 5.64
N ARG A 228 22.11 16.03 4.62
CA ARG A 228 22.05 16.82 3.38
C ARG A 228 20.73 16.64 2.65
N LEU A 229 20.29 15.39 2.46
CA LEU A 229 19.01 15.07 1.83
C LEU A 229 17.85 15.73 2.58
N ARG A 230 17.82 15.60 3.91
CA ARG A 230 16.80 16.20 4.78
C ARG A 230 16.73 17.72 4.61
N HIS A 231 17.88 18.39 4.58
CA HIS A 231 17.91 19.85 4.38
C HIS A 231 17.34 20.25 3.02
N VAL A 232 17.74 19.59 1.93
CA VAL A 232 17.24 19.90 0.57
C VAL A 232 15.73 19.70 0.48
N LEU A 233 15.23 18.59 1.01
CA LEU A 233 13.80 18.27 1.01
C LEU A 233 12.98 19.30 1.80
N ILE A 234 13.39 19.61 3.04
CA ILE A 234 12.68 20.59 3.89
C ILE A 234 12.72 21.98 3.25
N ALA A 235 13.87 22.41 2.73
CA ALA A 235 13.99 23.69 2.04
C ALA A 235 13.08 23.80 0.80
N SER A 236 12.72 22.66 0.22
CA SER A 236 11.83 22.55 -0.95
C SER A 236 10.37 22.27 -0.57
N GLY A 237 10.02 22.40 0.71
CA GLY A 237 8.65 22.24 1.21
C GLY A 237 8.20 20.80 1.46
N TYR A 238 9.07 19.80 1.27
CA TYR A 238 8.75 18.41 1.62
C TYR A 238 8.72 18.23 3.13
N ARG A 239 7.73 17.45 3.58
CA ARG A 239 7.72 16.86 4.91
C ARG A 239 8.35 15.48 4.85
N ILE A 240 8.96 15.08 5.95
CA ILE A 240 9.72 13.84 6.05
C ILE A 240 9.16 13.01 7.19
N GLN A 241 8.80 11.77 6.87
CA GLN A 241 8.47 10.74 7.85
C GLN A 241 9.61 9.72 7.88
N GLN A 242 10.17 9.53 9.07
CA GLN A 242 11.18 8.51 9.33
C GLN A 242 10.51 7.23 9.81
N ARG A 243 11.14 6.08 9.55
CA ARG A 243 10.71 4.79 10.13
C ARG A 243 10.70 4.88 11.65
N TRP A 244 9.73 4.19 12.26
CA TRP A 244 9.55 4.19 13.71
C TRP A 244 10.60 3.38 14.47
N ARG A 245 11.19 2.36 13.82
CA ARG A 245 12.24 1.54 14.44
C ARG A 245 13.64 2.01 14.04
N PRO A 246 14.64 1.84 14.93
CA PRO A 246 16.04 2.02 14.57
C PRO A 246 16.37 1.19 13.35
N TRP A 247 17.23 1.75 12.49
CA TRP A 247 17.71 1.04 11.32
C TRP A 247 18.54 -0.17 11.76
N ASP A 248 18.18 -1.34 11.23
CA ASP A 248 18.91 -2.57 11.47
C ASP A 248 19.73 -2.92 10.22
N LEU A 249 21.05 -2.73 10.30
CA LEU A 249 22.02 -3.06 9.25
C LEU A 249 21.96 -4.52 8.78
N THR A 250 21.43 -5.43 9.60
CA THR A 250 21.37 -6.87 9.29
C THR A 250 20.11 -7.26 8.53
N VAL A 251 19.06 -6.43 8.58
CA VAL A 251 17.73 -6.76 8.02
C VAL A 251 17.28 -5.75 6.96
N ASP A 252 17.57 -4.47 7.16
CA ASP A 252 17.08 -3.40 6.30
C ASP A 252 18.01 -3.19 5.09
N ARG A 253 17.43 -3.17 3.88
CA ARG A 253 18.14 -2.92 2.59
C ARG A 253 18.75 -1.51 2.44
N GLY A 254 18.84 -0.76 3.53
CA GLY A 254 19.23 0.64 3.58
C GLY A 254 18.15 1.51 4.23
N PRO A 255 18.53 2.52 5.02
CA PRO A 255 17.60 3.42 5.64
C PRO A 255 17.06 4.39 4.58
N SER A 256 15.78 4.68 4.67
CA SER A 256 15.07 5.52 3.70
C SER A 256 14.26 6.58 4.40
N LEU A 257 14.09 7.73 3.75
CA LEU A 257 13.12 8.72 4.15
C LEU A 257 11.85 8.51 3.32
N VAL A 258 10.69 8.55 3.96
CA VAL A 258 9.47 8.83 3.25
C VAL A 258 9.29 10.32 3.20
N THR A 259 9.08 10.84 2.00
CA THR A 259 8.94 12.27 1.73
C THR A 259 7.61 12.52 1.08
N TYR A 260 6.94 13.58 1.47
CA TYR A 260 5.65 13.94 0.92
C TYR A 260 5.44 15.44 0.90
N LEU A 261 4.65 15.92 -0.06
CA LEU A 261 4.15 17.29 -0.08
C LEU A 261 2.75 17.32 0.52
N GLY A 262 2.49 18.23 1.45
CA GLY A 262 1.13 18.45 1.95
C GLY A 262 0.23 18.95 0.83
N VAL A 263 -1.06 18.57 0.86
CA VAL A 263 -2.09 19.17 -0.01
C VAL A 263 -2.04 20.70 0.15
N GLY A 264 -1.85 21.41 -0.97
CA GLY A 264 -1.79 22.87 -1.00
C GLY A 264 -0.39 23.51 -0.99
N ALA A 265 0.68 22.72 -0.89
CA ALA A 265 2.04 23.21 -1.15
C ALA A 265 2.21 23.45 -2.66
N ARG A 266 2.40 24.71 -3.08
CA ARG A 266 2.73 25.08 -4.46
C ARG A 266 4.22 24.89 -4.70
#